data_AF-A0A8K0IX66-F1
#
_entry.id   AF-A0A8K0IX66-F1
#
_cell.length_a   1.000
_cell.length_b   1.000
_cell.length_c   1.000
_cell.angle_alpha   90.00
_cell.angle_beta   90.00
_cell.angle_gamma   90.00
#
_symmetry.space_group_name_H-M   'P 1'
#
loop_
_entity.id
_entity.type
_entity.pdbx_description
1 polymer ?
#
loop_
_entity_poly.entity_id
_entity_poly.type
_entity_poly.pdbx_seq_one_letter_code
_entity_poly.pdbx_strand_id
1 'polypeptide(L)'
;MLVHYLVKECGLLPWLSTVLLFYCEGLGGDHKESSLRAMELVLKVINDVVSSRTITEWLQECALEQLSEFSMHLYGVFVGAFKLLKENISLINSMLHVIVSTLRLSQKRKIFQPHFTLSLEGLFQLYQAICGEFNNMEFALTIELAMDTILMSTPAPVVSRMDRARLSKLLMWAISSALWSFSDQSYLRKEPDPDMIISYEDHGKESQISKLLRWATASVILGSISNRTSDMKTHVSLGSSCKTLQCLLEDVIKEGENKQNNSGANEALAIVILYLQQLLRRNSSGLSSVILALCLLLLPNECNIADKEYLDVNHGQITLLCSKIRCPVETNPAWRWSFYQPWKDLSLEQSETEQMEEEQACQSLLLLFSNALGGRPSYLPILSHKDVEQSGLFEWERETFIGSRT
;
A
#
# COMPACT_ATOMS: atom_id res chain seq x y z
N MET A 1 -31.78 18.53 8.76
CA MET A 1 -31.87 19.18 10.10
C MET A 1 -32.04 18.16 11.22
N LEU A 2 -33.03 17.25 11.17
CA LEU A 2 -33.25 16.24 12.21
C LEU A 2 -32.07 15.25 12.38
N VAL A 3 -31.57 14.65 11.31
CA VAL A 3 -30.42 13.71 11.36
C VAL A 3 -29.18 14.39 11.95
N HIS A 4 -28.93 15.66 11.61
CA HIS A 4 -27.82 16.42 12.19
C HIS A 4 -27.97 16.58 13.71
N TYR A 5 -29.16 16.95 14.18
CA TYR A 5 -29.43 17.08 15.60
C TYR A 5 -29.28 15.74 16.32
N LEU A 6 -29.82 14.65 15.75
CA LEU A 6 -29.71 13.31 16.34
C LEU A 6 -28.26 12.81 16.44
N VAL A 7 -27.44 13.06 15.42
CA VAL A 7 -26.02 12.70 15.41
C VAL A 7 -25.24 13.52 16.44
N LYS A 8 -25.47 14.84 16.50
CA LYS A 8 -24.70 15.75 17.37
C LYS A 8 -25.10 15.68 18.84
N GLU A 9 -26.40 15.63 19.11
CA GLU A 9 -26.95 15.88 20.46
C GLU A 9 -27.62 14.64 21.08
N CYS A 10 -27.94 13.60 20.31
CA CYS A 10 -28.74 12.47 20.79
C CYS A 10 -28.05 11.10 20.75
N GLY A 11 -26.75 11.05 20.45
CA GLY A 11 -25.98 9.79 20.47
C GLY A 11 -26.44 8.76 19.42
N LEU A 12 -26.86 9.22 18.23
CA LEU A 12 -27.36 8.33 17.18
C LEU A 12 -26.34 7.26 16.77
N LEU A 13 -25.05 7.60 16.67
CA LEU A 13 -24.01 6.66 16.23
C LEU A 13 -23.82 5.47 17.20
N PRO A 14 -23.58 5.69 18.51
CA PRO A 14 -23.57 4.60 19.48
C PRO A 14 -24.86 3.76 19.48
N TRP A 15 -26.03 4.40 19.37
CA TRP A 15 -27.31 3.69 19.33
C TRP A 15 -27.44 2.78 18.10
N LEU A 16 -27.13 3.30 16.91
CA LEU A 16 -27.10 2.51 15.68
C LEU A 16 -26.08 1.37 15.76
N SER A 17 -24.95 1.58 16.44
CA SER A 17 -23.95 0.55 16.66
C SER A 17 -24.50 -0.61 17.50
N THR A 18 -25.24 -0.31 18.58
CA THR A 18 -25.89 -1.36 19.40
C THR A 18 -26.97 -2.11 18.61
N VAL A 19 -27.77 -1.37 17.83
CA VAL A 19 -28.79 -1.96 16.95
C VAL A 19 -28.16 -2.92 15.92
N LEU A 20 -27.06 -2.51 15.29
CA LEU A 20 -26.33 -3.32 14.32
C LEU A 20 -25.86 -4.65 14.93
N LEU A 21 -25.27 -4.62 16.12
CA LEU A 21 -24.78 -5.82 16.81
C LEU A 21 -25.94 -6.75 17.21
N PHE A 22 -27.02 -6.19 17.76
CA PHE A 22 -28.20 -6.96 18.14
C PHE A 22 -28.80 -7.74 16.96
N TYR A 23 -28.96 -7.10 15.81
CA TYR A 23 -29.50 -7.76 14.62
C TYR A 23 -28.48 -8.67 13.93
N CYS A 24 -27.18 -8.51 14.17
CA CYS A 24 -26.17 -9.45 13.67
C CYS A 24 -26.32 -10.84 14.26
N GLU A 25 -26.64 -10.94 15.56
CA GLU A 25 -26.87 -12.23 16.22
C GLU A 25 -28.06 -12.99 15.59
N GLY A 26 -29.05 -12.26 15.08
CA GLY A 26 -30.24 -12.82 14.42
C GLY A 26 -30.02 -13.35 13.00
N LEU A 27 -28.86 -13.11 12.36
CA LEU A 27 -28.60 -13.49 10.97
C LEU A 27 -28.53 -15.02 10.74
N GLY A 28 -28.22 -15.79 11.78
CA GLY A 28 -28.08 -17.25 11.72
C GLY A 28 -29.35 -18.05 12.05
N GLY A 29 -30.45 -17.38 12.42
CA GLY A 29 -31.67 -18.03 12.90
C GLY A 29 -32.93 -17.68 12.11
N ASP A 30 -34.09 -18.03 12.67
CA ASP A 30 -35.42 -17.86 12.05
C ASP A 30 -35.79 -16.38 11.75
N HIS A 31 -35.02 -15.44 12.30
CA HIS A 31 -35.20 -14.00 12.13
C HIS A 31 -34.25 -13.37 11.10
N LYS A 32 -33.68 -14.16 10.17
CA LYS A 32 -32.74 -13.66 9.14
C LYS A 32 -33.32 -12.48 8.35
N GLU A 33 -34.55 -12.59 7.84
CA GLU A 33 -35.12 -11.55 6.97
C GLU A 33 -35.40 -10.23 7.70
N SER A 34 -35.94 -10.29 8.92
CA SER A 34 -36.16 -9.10 9.74
C SER A 34 -34.84 -8.45 10.16
N SER A 35 -33.82 -9.25 10.46
CA SER A 35 -32.48 -8.78 10.78
C SER A 35 -31.82 -8.06 9.61
N LEU A 36 -31.94 -8.62 8.39
CA LEU A 36 -31.44 -7.99 7.16
C LEU A 36 -32.12 -6.63 6.92
N ARG A 37 -33.44 -6.54 7.01
CA ARG A 37 -34.17 -5.27 6.84
C ARG A 37 -33.74 -4.23 7.87
N ALA A 38 -33.53 -4.63 9.13
CA ALA A 38 -33.04 -3.73 10.16
C ALA A 38 -31.63 -3.20 9.84
N MET A 39 -30.73 -4.07 9.37
CA MET A 39 -29.38 -3.68 8.93
C MET A 39 -29.42 -2.72 7.72
N GLU A 40 -30.27 -2.97 6.75
CA GLU A 40 -30.46 -2.08 5.59
C GLU A 40 -30.89 -0.68 6.03
N LEU A 41 -31.81 -0.58 6.99
CA LEU A 41 -32.25 0.70 7.55
C LEU A 41 -31.12 1.42 8.29
N VAL A 42 -30.37 0.71 9.13
CA VAL A 42 -29.19 1.26 9.83
C VAL A 42 -28.17 1.78 8.82
N LEU A 43 -27.86 0.99 7.79
CA LEU A 43 -26.92 1.36 6.74
C LEU A 43 -27.40 2.54 5.90
N LYS A 44 -28.70 2.65 5.64
CA LYS A 44 -29.26 3.81 4.93
C LYS A 44 -29.04 5.10 5.72
N VAL A 45 -29.37 5.08 7.02
CA VAL A 45 -29.19 6.26 7.89
C VAL A 45 -27.73 6.66 7.98
N ILE A 46 -26.81 5.71 8.19
CA ILE A 46 -25.38 6.04 8.30
C ILE A 46 -24.79 6.47 6.95
N ASN A 47 -25.25 5.93 5.83
CA ASN A 47 -24.82 6.37 4.50
C ASN A 47 -25.23 7.82 4.23
N ASP A 48 -26.44 8.22 4.64
CA ASP A 48 -26.88 9.62 4.57
C ASP A 48 -25.98 10.53 5.45
N VAL A 49 -25.56 10.02 6.61
CA VAL A 49 -24.64 10.73 7.52
C VAL A 49 -23.26 10.94 6.89
N VAL A 50 -22.62 9.88 6.37
CA VAL A 50 -21.27 9.98 5.77
C VAL A 50 -21.25 10.63 4.39
N SER A 51 -22.40 10.74 3.72
CA SER A 51 -22.54 11.48 2.46
C SER A 51 -22.79 12.97 2.68
N SER A 52 -23.22 13.38 3.88
CA SER A 52 -23.49 14.78 4.20
C SER A 52 -22.21 15.54 4.51
N ARG A 53 -21.89 16.55 3.69
CA ARG A 53 -20.70 17.40 3.90
C ARG A 53 -20.66 18.05 5.29
N THR A 54 -21.75 18.64 5.73
CA THR A 54 -21.79 19.36 7.02
C THR A 54 -21.64 18.43 8.22
N ILE A 55 -22.19 17.21 8.14
CA ILE A 55 -22.01 16.21 9.21
C ILE A 55 -20.60 15.65 9.18
N THR A 56 -20.06 15.33 8.00
CA THR A 56 -18.71 14.78 7.86
C THR A 56 -17.61 15.74 8.33
N GLU A 57 -17.75 17.04 8.06
CA GLU A 57 -16.85 18.08 8.61
C GLU A 57 -16.90 18.07 10.15
N TRP A 58 -18.10 18.02 10.75
CA TRP A 58 -18.25 17.94 12.21
C TRP A 58 -17.73 16.62 12.79
N LEU A 59 -17.98 15.47 12.13
CA LEU A 59 -17.48 14.17 12.58
C LEU A 59 -15.96 14.15 12.59
N GLN A 60 -15.34 14.63 11.51
CA GLN A 60 -13.89 14.69 11.38
C GLN A 60 -13.24 15.51 12.52
N GLU A 61 -13.87 16.61 12.93
CA GLU A 61 -13.37 17.49 14.00
C GLU A 61 -13.69 16.99 15.41
N CYS A 62 -14.90 16.48 15.65
CA CYS A 62 -15.46 16.35 17.00
C CYS A 62 -15.83 14.93 17.43
N ALA A 63 -16.09 14.00 16.50
CA ALA A 63 -16.71 12.70 16.85
C ALA A 63 -16.34 11.55 15.90
N LEU A 64 -15.14 11.58 15.32
CA LEU A 64 -14.68 10.53 14.41
C LEU A 64 -14.54 9.19 15.15
N GLU A 65 -14.25 9.23 16.45
CA GLU A 65 -14.12 8.06 17.31
C GLU A 65 -15.42 7.25 17.33
N GLN A 66 -16.57 7.90 17.38
CA GLN A 66 -17.88 7.23 17.33
C GLN A 66 -18.13 6.57 15.96
N LEU A 67 -17.77 7.26 14.87
CA LEU A 67 -17.88 6.71 13.53
C LEU A 67 -16.89 5.54 13.31
N SER A 68 -15.71 5.63 13.90
CA SER A 68 -14.68 4.59 13.86
C SER A 68 -15.12 3.35 14.62
N GLU A 69 -15.71 3.52 15.81
CA GLU A 69 -16.29 2.42 16.58
C GLU A 69 -17.43 1.74 15.82
N PHE A 70 -18.37 2.52 15.27
CA PHE A 70 -19.43 1.97 14.41
C PHE A 70 -18.84 1.20 13.22
N SER A 71 -17.84 1.76 12.55
CA SER A 71 -17.17 1.11 11.41
C SER A 71 -16.44 -0.17 11.79
N MET A 72 -15.88 -0.26 13.00
CA MET A 72 -15.26 -1.48 13.51
C MET A 72 -16.29 -2.58 13.75
N HIS A 73 -17.42 -2.25 14.39
CA HIS A 73 -18.51 -3.20 14.57
C HIS A 73 -19.04 -3.66 13.21
N LEU A 74 -19.24 -2.74 12.28
CA LEU A 74 -19.68 -3.04 10.93
C LEU A 74 -18.70 -3.93 10.16
N TYR A 75 -17.40 -3.65 10.29
CA TYR A 75 -16.34 -4.49 9.74
C TYR A 75 -16.38 -5.92 10.33
N GLY A 76 -16.58 -6.04 11.65
CA GLY A 76 -16.73 -7.34 12.31
C GLY A 76 -17.93 -8.13 11.80
N VAL A 77 -19.09 -7.47 11.62
CA VAL A 77 -20.29 -8.07 11.00
C VAL A 77 -19.99 -8.49 9.56
N PHE A 78 -19.36 -7.61 8.78
CA PHE A 78 -19.02 -7.88 7.39
C PHE A 78 -18.18 -9.15 7.25
N VAL A 79 -17.06 -9.26 7.98
CA VAL A 79 -16.17 -10.43 7.92
C VAL A 79 -16.84 -11.68 8.49
N GLY A 80 -17.48 -11.56 9.65
CA GLY A 80 -18.07 -12.69 10.37
C GLY A 80 -19.28 -13.30 9.66
N ALA A 81 -20.10 -12.46 8.99
CA ALA A 81 -21.34 -12.87 8.35
C ALA A 81 -21.28 -12.85 6.82
N PHE A 82 -20.13 -12.59 6.19
CA PHE A 82 -20.01 -12.44 4.73
C PHE A 82 -20.74 -13.54 3.93
N LYS A 83 -20.54 -14.80 4.33
CA LYS A 83 -21.17 -15.97 3.66
C LYS A 83 -22.70 -15.94 3.69
N LEU A 84 -23.29 -15.35 4.72
CA LEU A 84 -24.75 -15.20 4.86
C LEU A 84 -25.26 -13.97 4.12
N LEU A 85 -24.42 -12.95 3.98
CA LEU A 85 -24.75 -11.66 3.37
C LEU A 85 -24.49 -11.62 1.86
N LYS A 86 -23.70 -12.55 1.30
CA LYS A 86 -23.28 -12.53 -0.11
C LYS A 86 -24.42 -12.51 -1.13
N GLU A 87 -25.62 -12.94 -0.75
CA GLU A 87 -26.83 -12.86 -1.58
C GLU A 87 -27.36 -11.42 -1.71
N ASN A 88 -27.01 -10.53 -0.77
CA ASN A 88 -27.41 -9.13 -0.76
C ASN A 88 -26.19 -8.22 -0.98
N ILE A 89 -25.76 -8.15 -2.24
CA ILE A 89 -24.59 -7.38 -2.68
C ILE A 89 -24.75 -5.88 -2.37
N SER A 90 -25.98 -5.36 -2.47
CA SER A 90 -26.27 -3.95 -2.18
C SER A 90 -25.98 -3.59 -0.71
N LEU A 91 -26.33 -4.49 0.21
CA LEU A 91 -26.03 -4.36 1.62
C LEU A 91 -24.52 -4.40 1.85
N ILE A 92 -23.81 -5.38 1.27
CA ILE A 92 -22.35 -5.49 1.35
C ILE A 92 -21.65 -4.22 0.87
N ASN A 93 -22.04 -3.70 -0.30
CA ASN A 93 -21.48 -2.46 -0.84
C ASN A 93 -21.75 -1.28 0.10
N SER A 94 -22.95 -1.21 0.68
CA SER A 94 -23.30 -0.20 1.68
C SER A 94 -22.44 -0.31 2.94
N MET A 95 -22.08 -1.53 3.37
CA MET A 95 -21.20 -1.74 4.52
C MET A 95 -19.79 -1.20 4.23
N LEU A 96 -19.21 -1.63 3.11
CA LEU A 96 -17.86 -1.21 2.71
C LEU A 96 -17.80 0.29 2.42
N HIS A 97 -18.83 0.88 1.83
CA HIS A 97 -18.89 2.32 1.58
C HIS A 97 -18.78 3.14 2.87
N VAL A 98 -19.43 2.70 3.96
CA VAL A 98 -19.32 3.36 5.28
C VAL A 98 -17.90 3.21 5.85
N ILE A 99 -17.31 2.02 5.75
CA ILE A 99 -15.93 1.76 6.22
C ILE A 99 -14.93 2.63 5.44
N VAL A 100 -15.01 2.63 4.11
CA VAL A 100 -14.20 3.46 3.22
C VAL A 100 -14.38 4.94 3.54
N SER A 101 -15.61 5.41 3.71
CA SER A 101 -15.89 6.80 4.06
C SER A 101 -15.26 7.20 5.39
N THR A 102 -15.29 6.30 6.38
CA THR A 102 -14.70 6.52 7.69
C THR A 102 -13.17 6.58 7.62
N LEU A 103 -12.54 5.65 6.90
CA LEU A 103 -11.10 5.69 6.62
C LEU A 103 -10.71 6.98 5.89
N ARG A 104 -11.52 7.41 4.91
CA ARG A 104 -11.31 8.64 4.16
C ARG A 104 -11.34 9.89 5.03
N LEU A 105 -12.32 9.98 5.95
CA LEU A 105 -12.43 11.10 6.89
C LEU A 105 -11.28 11.10 7.88
N SER A 106 -10.89 9.92 8.36
CA SER A 106 -9.74 9.72 9.22
C SER A 106 -8.45 10.28 8.61
N GLN A 107 -8.16 9.98 7.35
CA GLN A 107 -6.96 10.48 6.67
C GLN A 107 -6.90 12.00 6.47
N LYS A 108 -8.03 12.71 6.59
CA LYS A 108 -8.08 14.17 6.45
C LYS A 108 -7.86 14.91 7.79
N ARG A 109 -7.71 14.19 8.91
CA ARG A 109 -7.45 14.79 10.21
C ARG A 109 -6.09 15.51 10.27
N LYS A 110 -5.94 16.35 11.30
CA LYS A 110 -4.67 16.99 11.62
C LYS A 110 -3.64 15.93 12.03
N ILE A 111 -2.36 16.19 11.70
CA ILE A 111 -1.21 15.26 11.78
C ILE A 111 -1.02 14.55 13.13
N PHE A 112 -1.50 15.13 14.24
CA PHE A 112 -1.29 14.61 15.61
C PHE A 112 -2.47 13.82 16.17
N GLN A 113 -3.54 13.61 15.40
CA GLN A 113 -4.66 12.78 15.83
C GLN A 113 -4.49 11.34 15.31
N PRO A 114 -4.77 10.31 16.11
CA PRO A 114 -4.70 8.93 15.66
C PRO A 114 -5.70 8.70 14.53
N HIS A 115 -5.23 8.06 13.45
CA HIS A 115 -6.05 7.68 12.33
C HIS A 115 -6.73 6.34 12.61
N PHE A 116 -8.01 6.25 12.31
CA PHE A 116 -8.69 4.98 12.10
C PHE A 116 -7.99 4.20 11.00
N THR A 117 -7.63 2.95 11.30
CA THR A 117 -6.96 2.03 10.37
C THR A 117 -7.26 0.58 10.77
N LEU A 118 -7.29 -0.32 9.79
CA LEU A 118 -7.35 -1.75 10.05
C LEU A 118 -5.95 -2.31 10.31
N SER A 119 -5.88 -3.38 11.12
CA SER A 119 -4.64 -4.14 11.35
C SER A 119 -4.34 -5.05 10.14
N LEU A 120 -3.10 -5.55 10.04
CA LEU A 120 -2.77 -6.53 8.98
C LEU A 120 -3.68 -7.76 9.01
N GLU A 121 -4.03 -8.24 10.19
CA GLU A 121 -4.99 -9.34 10.36
C GLU A 121 -6.36 -8.96 9.80
N GLY A 122 -6.86 -7.77 10.09
CA GLY A 122 -8.13 -7.29 9.52
C GLY A 122 -8.05 -7.14 7.99
N LEU A 123 -6.97 -6.58 7.46
CA LEU A 123 -6.80 -6.48 6.00
C LEU A 123 -6.78 -7.87 5.35
N PHE A 124 -6.14 -8.84 5.99
CA PHE A 124 -6.11 -10.22 5.51
C PHE A 124 -7.47 -10.91 5.59
N GLN A 125 -8.24 -10.70 6.66
CA GLN A 125 -9.60 -11.24 6.80
C GLN A 125 -10.56 -10.65 5.76
N LEU A 126 -10.43 -9.35 5.45
CA LEU A 126 -11.17 -8.70 4.36
C LEU A 126 -10.88 -9.39 3.02
N TYR A 127 -9.59 -9.59 2.72
CA TYR A 127 -9.15 -10.36 1.55
C TYR A 127 -9.78 -11.76 1.54
N GLN A 128 -9.70 -12.51 2.64
CA GLN A 128 -10.23 -13.88 2.71
C GLN A 128 -11.75 -13.96 2.52
N ALA A 129 -12.49 -12.95 2.98
CA ALA A 129 -13.93 -12.90 2.79
C ALA A 129 -14.29 -12.76 1.30
N ILE A 130 -13.58 -11.89 0.57
CA ILE A 130 -13.96 -11.48 -0.78
C ILE A 130 -13.25 -12.31 -1.87
N CYS A 131 -12.09 -12.89 -1.60
CA CYS A 131 -11.26 -13.51 -2.65
C CYS A 131 -11.95 -14.62 -3.44
N GLY A 132 -12.95 -15.29 -2.85
CA GLY A 132 -13.75 -16.32 -3.53
C GLY A 132 -14.69 -15.78 -4.61
N GLU A 133 -15.05 -14.50 -4.52
CA GLU A 133 -16.02 -13.85 -5.43
C GLU A 133 -15.33 -13.05 -6.54
N PHE A 134 -14.00 -13.17 -6.69
CA PHE A 134 -13.20 -12.38 -7.64
C PHE A 134 -13.69 -12.45 -9.10
N ASN A 135 -14.19 -13.60 -9.54
CA ASN A 135 -14.67 -13.79 -10.92
C ASN A 135 -16.15 -13.41 -11.11
N ASN A 136 -16.84 -12.99 -10.04
CA ASN A 136 -18.24 -12.61 -10.12
C ASN A 136 -18.36 -11.12 -10.44
N MET A 137 -18.87 -10.79 -11.63
CA MET A 137 -19.05 -9.39 -12.06
C MET A 137 -19.97 -8.58 -11.14
N GLU A 138 -20.91 -9.23 -10.45
CA GLU A 138 -21.79 -8.53 -9.51
C GLU A 138 -21.01 -7.95 -8.31
N PHE A 139 -19.83 -8.50 -8.01
CA PHE A 139 -18.94 -8.06 -6.93
C PHE A 139 -17.90 -7.03 -7.36
N ALA A 140 -17.93 -6.52 -8.61
CA ALA A 140 -16.92 -5.57 -9.09
C ALA A 140 -16.77 -4.33 -8.19
N LEU A 141 -17.89 -3.70 -7.81
CA LEU A 141 -17.89 -2.57 -6.87
C LEU A 141 -17.43 -2.98 -5.46
N THR A 142 -17.79 -4.18 -5.01
CA THR A 142 -17.35 -4.71 -3.71
C THR A 142 -15.82 -4.85 -3.67
N ILE A 143 -15.23 -5.37 -4.75
CA ILE A 143 -13.79 -5.52 -4.90
C ILE A 143 -13.10 -4.15 -4.92
N GLU A 144 -13.65 -3.17 -5.64
CA GLU A 144 -13.14 -1.79 -5.66
C GLU A 144 -13.16 -1.15 -4.26
N LEU A 145 -14.28 -1.26 -3.55
CA LEU A 145 -14.41 -0.72 -2.19
C LEU A 145 -13.48 -1.43 -1.19
N ALA A 146 -13.27 -2.74 -1.35
CA ALA A 146 -12.33 -3.49 -0.52
C ALA A 146 -10.88 -3.08 -0.79
N MET A 147 -10.54 -2.84 -2.05
CA MET A 147 -9.24 -2.31 -2.47
C MET A 147 -8.98 -0.92 -1.87
N ASP A 148 -9.97 -0.03 -1.92
CA ASP A 148 -9.89 1.28 -1.27
C ASP A 148 -9.76 1.15 0.25
N THR A 149 -10.47 0.20 0.88
CA THR A 149 -10.35 -0.07 2.32
C THR A 149 -8.92 -0.47 2.71
N ILE A 150 -8.27 -1.32 1.91
CA ILE A 150 -6.88 -1.73 2.11
C ILE A 150 -5.94 -0.55 1.94
N LEU A 151 -6.04 0.16 0.82
CA LEU A 151 -5.12 1.25 0.49
C LEU A 151 -5.35 2.51 1.34
N MET A 152 -6.53 2.73 1.89
CA MET A 152 -6.79 3.82 2.85
C MET A 152 -6.37 3.46 4.27
N SER A 153 -6.24 2.19 4.60
CA SER A 153 -5.61 1.78 5.85
C SER A 153 -4.12 2.12 5.83
N THR A 154 -3.58 2.49 6.98
CA THR A 154 -2.13 2.73 7.12
C THR A 154 -1.38 1.42 6.81
N PRO A 155 -0.31 1.45 6.01
CA PRO A 155 0.59 0.32 5.79
C PRO A 155 0.93 -0.35 7.11
N ALA A 156 0.52 -1.61 7.26
CA ALA A 156 0.73 -2.33 8.50
C ALA A 156 2.19 -2.83 8.55
N PRO A 157 2.91 -2.63 9.67
CA PRO A 157 4.30 -3.05 9.77
C PRO A 157 4.42 -4.58 9.66
N VAL A 158 5.25 -5.04 8.72
CA VAL A 158 5.45 -6.47 8.44
C VAL A 158 6.65 -6.98 9.22
N VAL A 159 6.37 -7.51 10.41
CA VAL A 159 7.40 -7.92 11.37
C VAL A 159 7.73 -9.39 11.22
N SER A 160 6.71 -10.25 11.23
CA SER A 160 6.87 -11.69 11.30
C SER A 160 6.84 -12.37 9.93
N ARG A 161 7.28 -13.63 9.89
CA ARG A 161 7.15 -14.48 8.69
C ARG A 161 5.70 -14.64 8.23
N MET A 162 4.77 -14.79 9.18
CA MET A 162 3.35 -14.92 8.85
C MET A 162 2.81 -13.65 8.23
N ASP A 163 3.25 -12.49 8.70
CA ASP A 163 2.87 -11.19 8.13
C ASP A 163 3.33 -11.08 6.68
N ARG A 164 4.58 -11.46 6.39
CA ARG A 164 5.13 -11.46 5.02
C ARG A 164 4.33 -12.37 4.08
N ALA A 165 4.00 -13.58 4.53
CA ALA A 165 3.21 -14.52 3.75
C ALA A 165 1.77 -14.05 3.51
N ARG A 166 1.13 -13.44 4.52
CA ARG A 166 -0.21 -12.85 4.40
C ARG A 166 -0.21 -11.67 3.45
N LEU A 167 0.78 -10.79 3.59
CA LEU A 167 0.95 -9.64 2.73
C LEU A 167 1.16 -10.06 1.27
N SER A 168 2.03 -11.03 1.00
CA SER A 168 2.28 -11.54 -0.35
C SER A 168 0.98 -12.04 -1.02
N LYS A 169 0.16 -12.82 -0.31
CA LYS A 169 -1.14 -13.30 -0.80
C LYS A 169 -2.13 -12.17 -1.07
N LEU A 170 -2.23 -11.22 -0.13
CA LEU A 170 -3.11 -10.06 -0.25
C LEU A 170 -2.71 -9.21 -1.45
N LEU A 171 -1.42 -8.92 -1.62
CA LEU A 171 -0.90 -8.13 -2.74
C LEU A 171 -1.14 -8.83 -4.08
N MET A 172 -0.94 -10.14 -4.19
CA MET A 172 -1.23 -10.87 -5.42
C MET A 172 -2.69 -10.72 -5.84
N TRP A 173 -3.63 -10.88 -4.90
CA TRP A 173 -5.05 -10.65 -5.17
C TRP A 173 -5.36 -9.19 -5.52
N ALA A 174 -4.73 -8.24 -4.83
CA ALA A 174 -4.91 -6.82 -5.07
C ALA A 174 -4.41 -6.40 -6.47
N ILE A 175 -3.28 -6.97 -6.91
CA ILE A 175 -2.74 -6.77 -8.26
C ILE A 175 -3.71 -7.31 -9.30
N SER A 176 -4.20 -8.54 -9.12
CA SER A 176 -5.21 -9.12 -10.03
C SER A 176 -6.46 -8.26 -10.11
N SER A 177 -6.92 -7.72 -8.98
CA SER A 177 -8.10 -6.84 -8.90
C SER A 177 -7.89 -5.51 -9.61
N ALA A 178 -6.74 -4.87 -9.39
CA ALA A 178 -6.39 -3.63 -10.08
C ALA A 178 -6.31 -3.84 -11.60
N LEU A 179 -5.61 -4.89 -12.05
CA LEU A 179 -5.46 -5.21 -13.48
C LEU A 179 -6.80 -5.53 -14.15
N TRP A 180 -7.71 -6.19 -13.44
CA TRP A 180 -9.05 -6.49 -13.94
C TRP A 180 -9.87 -5.21 -14.16
N SER A 181 -9.85 -4.27 -13.21
CA SER A 181 -10.52 -2.96 -13.33
C SER A 181 -10.04 -2.16 -14.55
N PHE A 182 -8.74 -2.18 -14.84
CA PHE A 182 -8.18 -1.51 -16.03
C PHE A 182 -8.70 -2.11 -17.34
N SER A 183 -8.92 -3.42 -17.40
CA SER A 183 -9.43 -4.08 -18.61
C SER A 183 -10.89 -3.71 -18.87
N ASP A 184 -11.72 -3.59 -17.84
CA ASP A 184 -13.15 -3.36 -17.96
C ASP A 184 -13.49 -1.89 -18.30
N GLN A 185 -12.72 -0.94 -17.74
CA GLN A 185 -12.83 0.49 -18.09
C GLN A 185 -12.51 0.78 -19.57
N SER A 186 -11.78 -0.10 -20.26
CA SER A 186 -11.45 0.06 -21.68
C SER A 186 -12.65 -0.20 -22.61
N TYR A 187 -13.68 -0.93 -22.15
CA TYR A 187 -14.88 -1.25 -22.93
C TYR A 187 -16.05 -0.27 -22.70
N LEU A 188 -16.03 0.49 -21.60
CA LEU A 188 -17.17 1.34 -21.16
C LEU A 188 -16.95 2.85 -21.31
N ARG A 189 -15.80 3.30 -21.83
CA ARG A 189 -15.52 4.73 -22.03
C ARG A 189 -16.28 5.30 -23.22
N LYS A 190 -17.59 5.53 -23.05
CA LYS A 190 -18.31 6.57 -23.81
C LYS A 190 -17.78 7.93 -23.35
N GLU A 191 -17.69 8.85 -24.30
CA GLU A 191 -17.07 10.17 -24.17
C GLU A 191 -17.46 10.90 -22.87
N PRO A 192 -16.51 11.57 -22.20
CA PRO A 192 -16.81 12.34 -21.00
C PRO A 192 -17.71 13.54 -21.34
N ASP A 193 -18.73 13.72 -20.50
CA ASP A 193 -19.69 14.82 -20.53
C ASP A 193 -18.97 16.18 -20.41
N PRO A 194 -19.14 17.12 -21.37
CA PRO A 194 -18.42 18.39 -21.38
C PRO A 194 -18.71 19.32 -20.20
N ASP A 195 -19.73 19.06 -19.39
CA ASP A 195 -20.07 19.88 -18.22
C ASP A 195 -19.29 19.53 -16.93
N MET A 196 -18.43 18.51 -16.95
CA MET A 196 -17.55 18.14 -15.84
C MET A 196 -16.17 18.84 -15.89
N ILE A 197 -16.07 19.95 -16.62
CA ILE A 197 -14.80 20.68 -16.89
C ILE A 197 -14.45 21.74 -15.81
N ILE A 198 -15.29 21.93 -14.78
CA ILE A 198 -15.06 23.00 -13.79
C ILE A 198 -15.01 22.46 -12.35
N SER A 199 -13.96 21.70 -12.00
CA SER A 199 -13.37 21.78 -10.65
C SER A 199 -11.92 21.28 -10.60
N TYR A 200 -11.01 22.25 -10.63
CA TYR A 200 -9.69 22.35 -9.98
C TYR A 200 -8.68 21.19 -10.05
N GLU A 201 -7.56 21.51 -10.73
CA GLU A 201 -6.18 21.01 -10.56
C GLU A 201 -5.95 19.51 -10.75
N ASP A 202 -5.75 19.14 -12.01
CA ASP A 202 -5.18 17.87 -12.45
C ASP A 202 -3.68 17.80 -12.08
N HIS A 203 -3.39 17.53 -10.81
CA HIS A 203 -2.20 16.77 -10.44
C HIS A 203 -2.53 15.30 -10.70
N GLY A 204 -1.99 14.75 -11.80
CA GLY A 204 -2.32 13.42 -12.31
C GLY A 204 -2.50 12.38 -11.20
N LYS A 205 -3.72 11.85 -11.07
CA LYS A 205 -4.10 10.91 -10.01
C LYS A 205 -3.15 9.71 -10.02
N GLU A 206 -2.50 9.44 -8.89
CA GLU A 206 -1.65 8.26 -8.68
C GLU A 206 -2.44 6.98 -9.02
N SER A 207 -1.86 6.09 -9.84
CA SER A 207 -2.51 4.84 -10.24
C SER A 207 -2.69 3.88 -9.06
N GLN A 208 -3.69 2.99 -9.10
CA GLN A 208 -3.89 1.98 -8.06
C GLN A 208 -2.66 1.07 -7.85
N ILE A 209 -1.97 0.70 -8.94
CA ILE A 209 -0.73 -0.08 -8.87
C ILE A 209 0.39 0.70 -8.17
N SER A 210 0.51 2.01 -8.41
CA SER A 210 1.48 2.87 -7.72
C SER A 210 1.18 2.95 -6.22
N LYS A 211 -0.10 3.13 -5.85
CA LYS A 211 -0.53 3.11 -4.46
C LYS A 211 -0.23 1.77 -3.79
N LEU A 212 -0.50 0.65 -4.47
CA LEU A 212 -0.19 -0.69 -3.97
C LEU A 212 1.31 -0.87 -3.73
N LEU A 213 2.16 -0.44 -4.67
CA LEU A 213 3.60 -0.52 -4.50
C LEU A 213 4.07 0.31 -3.31
N ARG A 214 3.65 1.58 -3.22
CA ARG A 214 4.00 2.47 -2.11
C ARG A 214 3.51 1.94 -0.76
N TRP A 215 2.32 1.36 -0.74
CA TRP A 215 1.74 0.74 0.45
C TRP A 215 2.51 -0.51 0.88
N ALA A 216 2.89 -1.37 -0.08
CA ALA A 216 3.66 -2.58 0.17
C ALA A 216 5.08 -2.29 0.66
N THR A 217 5.79 -1.36 0.01
CA THR A 217 7.15 -0.98 0.40
C THR A 217 7.17 -0.33 1.78
N ALA A 218 6.21 0.57 2.06
CA ALA A 218 6.06 1.15 3.39
C ALA A 218 5.80 0.09 4.47
N SER A 219 4.96 -0.91 4.19
CA SER A 219 4.68 -2.00 5.15
C SER A 219 5.95 -2.78 5.54
N VAL A 220 6.83 -3.04 4.57
CA VAL A 220 8.13 -3.71 4.81
C VAL A 220 9.09 -2.82 5.60
N ILE A 221 9.23 -1.55 5.21
CA ILE A 221 10.12 -0.59 5.85
C ILE A 221 9.70 -0.38 7.32
N LEU A 222 8.42 -0.11 7.58
CA LEU A 222 7.88 0.06 8.93
C LEU A 222 8.06 -1.20 9.80
N GLY A 223 7.91 -2.39 9.21
CA GLY A 223 8.20 -3.67 9.87
C GLY A 223 9.65 -3.77 10.36
N SER A 224 10.60 -3.37 9.52
CA SER A 224 12.02 -3.37 9.89
C SER A 224 12.34 -2.37 11.01
N ILE A 225 11.73 -1.18 10.99
CA ILE A 225 11.96 -0.13 11.98
C ILE A 225 11.33 -0.50 13.33
N SER A 226 10.14 -1.11 13.33
CA SER A 226 9.44 -1.49 14.56
C SER A 226 10.10 -2.63 15.32
N ASN A 227 10.75 -3.58 14.64
CA ASN A 227 11.55 -4.61 15.32
C ASN A 227 12.73 -4.04 16.12
N ARG A 228 13.28 -2.90 15.68
CA ARG A 228 14.42 -2.26 16.34
C ARG A 228 14.04 -1.61 17.67
N THR A 229 12.86 -1.00 17.74
CA THR A 229 12.41 -0.30 18.95
C THR A 229 12.05 -1.25 20.08
N SER A 230 11.76 -2.52 19.79
CA SER A 230 11.55 -3.56 20.82
C SER A 230 12.85 -4.12 21.40
N ASP A 231 13.93 -4.20 20.61
CA ASP A 231 15.21 -4.79 21.03
C ASP A 231 16.16 -3.76 21.66
N MET A 232 16.11 -2.50 21.22
CA MET A 232 16.87 -1.41 21.83
C MET A 232 16.09 -0.70 22.94
N LYS A 233 16.39 -1.05 24.21
CA LYS A 233 16.09 -0.20 25.39
C LYS A 233 16.90 1.11 25.42
N THR A 234 17.75 1.35 24.43
CA THR A 234 18.51 2.59 24.27
C THR A 234 17.92 3.40 23.13
N HIS A 235 17.42 4.60 23.44
CA HIS A 235 17.00 5.62 22.48
C HIS A 235 18.16 6.02 21.54
N VAL A 236 18.46 5.19 20.54
CA VAL A 236 19.25 5.61 19.38
C VAL A 236 18.25 6.00 18.33
N SER A 237 18.12 7.31 18.13
CA SER A 237 17.30 7.93 17.10
C SER A 237 17.81 7.50 15.72
N LEU A 238 17.29 6.39 15.22
CA LEU A 238 17.44 5.97 13.84
C LEU A 238 16.67 6.97 12.96
N GLY A 239 17.27 8.13 12.69
CA GLY A 239 16.59 9.16 11.91
C GLY A 239 17.34 10.46 11.72
N SER A 240 18.32 10.84 12.55
CA SER A 240 18.90 12.19 12.45
C SER A 240 20.23 12.30 11.70
N SER A 241 20.96 11.22 11.44
CA SER A 241 22.29 11.30 10.80
C SER A 241 22.49 10.44 9.54
N CYS A 242 21.61 9.46 9.28
CA CYS A 242 21.81 8.49 8.22
C CYS A 242 21.16 8.94 6.91
N LYS A 243 21.97 9.51 6.00
CA LYS A 243 21.47 10.11 4.75
C LYS A 243 21.32 9.10 3.60
N THR A 244 22.00 7.97 3.65
CA THR A 244 22.10 7.00 2.55
C THR A 244 21.62 5.61 2.96
N LEU A 245 21.13 4.83 1.99
CA LEU A 245 20.66 3.46 2.23
C LEU A 245 21.74 2.57 2.82
N GLN A 246 22.99 2.73 2.36
CA GLN A 246 24.11 1.95 2.88
C GLN A 246 24.23 2.07 4.40
N CYS A 247 24.24 3.31 4.92
CA CYS A 247 24.36 3.56 6.35
C CYS A 247 23.21 2.90 7.13
N LEU A 248 21.99 2.89 6.58
CA LEU A 248 20.84 2.27 7.22
C LEU A 248 20.91 0.74 7.20
N LEU A 249 21.40 0.16 6.10
CA LEU A 249 21.53 -1.28 5.93
C LEU A 249 22.67 -1.88 6.74
N GLU A 250 23.79 -1.15 6.92
CA GLU A 250 24.88 -1.60 7.79
C GLU A 250 24.42 -1.84 9.23
N ASP A 251 23.48 -1.03 9.72
CA ASP A 251 22.87 -1.24 11.04
C ASP A 251 21.92 -2.45 11.03
N VAL A 252 21.18 -2.68 9.94
CA VAL A 252 20.19 -3.79 9.83
C VAL A 252 20.86 -5.15 9.72
N ILE A 253 21.95 -5.23 8.95
CA ILE A 253 22.66 -6.48 8.69
C ILE A 253 23.40 -6.96 9.95
N LYS A 254 23.87 -6.04 10.81
CA LYS A 254 24.62 -6.37 12.04
C LYS A 254 23.74 -6.90 13.18
N GLU A 255 22.46 -6.52 13.25
CA GLU A 255 21.54 -6.94 14.34
C GLU A 255 20.91 -8.33 14.10
N GLY A 256 20.99 -8.86 12.87
CA GLY A 256 20.30 -10.09 12.43
C GLY A 256 20.92 -11.42 12.88
N GLU A 257 21.80 -11.46 13.88
CA GLU A 257 22.50 -12.70 14.28
C GLU A 257 21.66 -13.67 15.13
N ASN A 258 20.39 -13.38 15.45
CA ASN A 258 19.56 -14.26 16.29
C ASN A 258 18.25 -14.76 15.63
N LYS A 259 18.24 -16.08 15.43
CA LYS A 259 17.11 -17.01 15.30
C LYS A 259 16.21 -16.92 14.06
N GLN A 260 16.62 -17.71 13.06
CA GLN A 260 15.87 -18.80 12.44
C GLN A 260 14.48 -18.42 11.97
N ASN A 261 14.37 -17.80 10.79
CA ASN A 261 13.14 -17.86 10.00
C ASN A 261 13.39 -17.84 8.48
N ASN A 262 13.40 -19.06 7.95
CA ASN A 262 13.41 -19.53 6.56
C ASN A 262 12.88 -18.56 5.46
N SER A 263 13.60 -18.52 4.34
CA SER A 263 13.62 -17.50 3.27
C SER A 263 12.40 -17.33 2.38
N GLY A 264 11.57 -18.35 2.20
CA GLY A 264 10.58 -18.36 1.11
C GLY A 264 9.50 -17.27 1.20
N ALA A 265 9.18 -16.76 2.41
CA ALA A 265 8.21 -15.67 2.56
C ALA A 265 8.80 -14.30 2.18
N ASN A 266 10.10 -14.09 2.42
CA ASN A 266 10.79 -12.88 1.98
C ASN A 266 10.91 -12.87 0.46
N GLU A 267 11.32 -14.00 -0.11
CA GLU A 267 11.46 -14.20 -1.54
C GLU A 267 10.12 -13.96 -2.26
N ALA A 268 9.04 -14.60 -1.79
CA ALA A 268 7.71 -14.41 -2.36
C ALA A 268 7.26 -12.93 -2.31
N LEU A 269 7.51 -12.23 -1.20
CA LEU A 269 7.15 -10.82 -1.10
C LEU A 269 8.03 -9.93 -2.00
N ALA A 270 9.32 -10.21 -2.10
CA ALA A 270 10.25 -9.50 -2.98
C ALA A 270 9.87 -9.67 -4.46
N ILE A 271 9.50 -10.88 -4.88
CA ILE A 271 9.00 -11.15 -6.24
C ILE A 271 7.74 -10.31 -6.52
N VAL A 272 6.81 -10.24 -5.57
CA VAL A 272 5.58 -9.43 -5.72
C VAL A 272 5.88 -7.94 -5.84
N ILE A 273 6.80 -7.42 -5.02
CA ILE A 273 7.23 -6.01 -5.08
C ILE A 273 7.91 -5.70 -6.42
N LEU A 274 8.79 -6.58 -6.90
CA LEU A 274 9.41 -6.43 -8.21
C LEU A 274 8.37 -6.46 -9.34
N TYR A 275 7.39 -7.36 -9.26
CA TYR A 275 6.32 -7.43 -10.25
C TYR A 275 5.48 -6.14 -10.28
N LEU A 276 5.13 -5.59 -9.12
CA LEU A 276 4.47 -4.28 -9.03
C LEU A 276 5.32 -3.15 -9.66
N GLN A 277 6.63 -3.12 -9.38
CA GLN A 277 7.53 -2.14 -10.00
C GLN A 277 7.59 -2.29 -11.53
N GLN A 278 7.57 -3.53 -12.03
CA GLN A 278 7.57 -3.79 -13.48
C GLN A 278 6.30 -3.26 -14.15
N LEU A 279 5.13 -3.41 -13.51
CA LEU A 279 3.86 -2.88 -14.02
C LEU A 279 3.88 -1.35 -14.17
N LEU A 280 4.66 -0.64 -13.35
CA LEU A 280 4.81 0.81 -13.40
C LEU A 280 5.88 1.30 -14.39
N ARG A 281 6.63 0.39 -15.03
CA ARG A 281 7.72 0.68 -15.97
C ARG A 281 8.75 1.65 -15.36
N ARG A 282 9.15 2.68 -16.12
CA ARG A 282 10.16 3.70 -15.76
C ARG A 282 9.63 4.82 -14.85
N ASN A 283 8.43 4.70 -14.27
CA ASN A 283 7.99 5.71 -13.31
C ASN A 283 8.94 5.69 -12.10
N SER A 284 9.71 6.77 -11.96
CA SER A 284 10.79 6.91 -10.98
C SER A 284 10.31 7.27 -9.58
N SER A 285 9.01 7.53 -9.40
CA SER A 285 8.44 7.92 -8.12
C SER A 285 8.53 6.78 -7.09
N GLY A 286 9.40 6.94 -6.10
CA GLY A 286 9.50 6.02 -4.96
C GLY A 286 10.45 4.83 -5.16
N LEU A 287 11.34 4.87 -6.16
CA LEU A 287 12.34 3.81 -6.39
C LEU A 287 13.22 3.54 -5.15
N SER A 288 13.60 4.56 -4.40
CA SER A 288 14.39 4.40 -3.16
C SER A 288 13.64 3.57 -2.10
N SER A 289 12.33 3.75 -1.96
CA SER A 289 11.49 2.93 -1.07
C SER A 289 11.42 1.48 -1.54
N VAL A 290 11.33 1.25 -2.86
CA VAL A 290 11.35 -0.10 -3.45
C VAL A 290 12.68 -0.79 -3.19
N ILE A 291 13.79 -0.10 -3.47
CA ILE A 291 15.13 -0.64 -3.23
C ILE A 291 15.34 -0.95 -1.76
N LEU A 292 14.99 -0.05 -0.85
CA LEU A 292 15.14 -0.32 0.58
C LEU A 292 14.32 -1.55 1.00
N ALA A 293 13.06 -1.64 0.57
CA ALA A 293 12.22 -2.81 0.88
C ALA A 293 12.84 -4.12 0.35
N LEU A 294 13.39 -4.12 -0.86
CA LEU A 294 14.07 -5.29 -1.43
C LEU A 294 15.36 -5.63 -0.68
N CYS A 295 16.18 -4.63 -0.33
CA CYS A 295 17.36 -4.82 0.50
C CYS A 295 17.01 -5.49 1.83
N LEU A 296 15.96 -5.02 2.50
CA LEU A 296 15.47 -5.56 3.77
C LEU A 296 14.95 -7.01 3.66
N LEU A 297 14.45 -7.42 2.50
CA LEU A 297 13.93 -8.77 2.27
C LEU A 297 15.03 -9.74 1.82
N LEU A 298 15.98 -9.28 1.00
CA LEU A 298 16.92 -10.15 0.26
C LEU A 298 18.33 -10.21 0.86
N LEU A 299 18.82 -9.13 1.49
CA LEU A 299 20.18 -9.07 2.03
C LEU A 299 20.40 -9.77 3.40
N PRO A 300 19.41 -9.99 4.27
CA PRO A 300 19.64 -10.73 5.51
C PRO A 300 20.20 -12.14 5.26
N ASN A 301 21.20 -12.53 6.07
CA ASN A 301 22.01 -13.75 5.92
C ASN A 301 21.22 -15.08 5.88
N GLU A 302 19.92 -15.10 6.22
CA GLU A 302 19.09 -16.31 6.28
C GLU A 302 18.32 -16.61 4.97
N CYS A 303 18.55 -15.85 3.90
CA CYS A 303 17.88 -16.07 2.62
C CYS A 303 18.45 -17.30 1.87
N ASN A 304 17.75 -18.45 1.87
CA ASN A 304 17.95 -19.58 0.95
C ASN A 304 17.45 -19.23 -0.47
N ILE A 305 17.97 -18.16 -1.05
CA ILE A 305 17.80 -17.91 -2.49
C ILE A 305 18.72 -18.92 -3.19
N ALA A 306 18.22 -19.60 -4.22
CA ALA A 306 19.00 -20.58 -4.99
C ALA A 306 20.34 -19.98 -5.49
N ASP A 307 20.34 -18.66 -5.75
CA ASP A 307 21.50 -17.87 -6.16
C ASP A 307 21.99 -16.91 -5.06
N LYS A 308 21.96 -17.31 -3.78
CA LYS A 308 22.57 -16.51 -2.69
C LYS A 308 24.04 -16.16 -2.99
N GLU A 309 24.75 -17.08 -3.63
CA GLU A 309 26.11 -16.88 -4.15
C GLU A 309 26.20 -15.66 -5.08
N TYR A 310 25.17 -15.39 -5.89
CA TYR A 310 25.13 -14.20 -6.76
C TYR A 310 25.06 -12.89 -5.98
N LEU A 311 24.26 -12.83 -4.91
CA LEU A 311 24.18 -11.64 -4.07
C LEU A 311 25.46 -11.44 -3.25
N ASP A 312 26.05 -12.52 -2.73
CA ASP A 312 27.30 -12.47 -1.98
C ASP A 312 28.47 -11.98 -2.86
N VAL A 313 28.56 -12.46 -4.11
CA VAL A 313 29.56 -11.98 -5.09
C VAL A 313 29.37 -10.49 -5.42
N ASN A 314 28.12 -10.05 -5.56
CA ASN A 314 27.80 -8.66 -5.90
C ASN A 314 27.68 -7.73 -4.68
N HIS A 315 27.94 -8.21 -3.46
CA HIS A 315 27.76 -7.44 -2.22
C HIS A 315 28.48 -6.09 -2.27
N GLY A 316 29.73 -6.06 -2.74
CA GLY A 316 30.50 -4.82 -2.87
C GLY A 316 29.84 -3.81 -3.82
N GLN A 317 29.30 -4.28 -4.93
CA GLN A 317 28.57 -3.44 -5.89
C GLN A 317 27.23 -2.96 -5.31
N ILE A 318 26.48 -3.83 -4.63
CA ILE A 318 25.22 -3.49 -3.97
C ILE A 318 25.46 -2.39 -2.93
N THR A 319 26.50 -2.52 -2.12
CA THR A 319 26.89 -1.55 -1.09
C THR A 319 27.22 -0.19 -1.72
N LEU A 320 28.03 -0.18 -2.79
CA LEU A 320 28.38 1.03 -3.54
C LEU A 320 27.15 1.71 -4.15
N LEU A 321 26.18 0.95 -4.67
CA LEU A 321 24.96 1.53 -5.24
C LEU A 321 24.06 2.09 -4.13
N CYS A 322 23.94 1.40 -2.99
CA CYS A 322 23.19 1.88 -1.83
C CYS A 322 23.79 3.16 -1.22
N SER A 323 25.09 3.41 -1.40
CA SER A 323 25.73 4.65 -0.95
C SER A 323 25.27 5.88 -1.73
N LYS A 324 24.78 5.69 -2.96
CA LYS A 324 24.28 6.76 -3.85
C LYS A 324 22.78 7.03 -3.71
N ILE A 325 22.06 6.18 -2.97
CA ILE A 325 20.61 6.27 -2.81
C ILE A 325 20.30 6.81 -1.43
N ARG A 326 19.36 7.75 -1.35
CA ARG A 326 18.97 8.36 -0.07
C ARG A 326 18.00 7.46 0.68
N CYS A 327 17.96 7.67 1.99
CA CYS A 327 16.91 7.07 2.82
C CYS A 327 15.53 7.58 2.36
N PRO A 328 14.57 6.69 2.10
CA PRO A 328 13.24 7.10 1.67
C PRO A 328 12.47 7.69 2.85
N VAL A 329 11.44 8.47 2.55
CA VAL A 329 10.67 9.25 3.53
C VAL A 329 10.02 8.38 4.61
N GLU A 330 9.72 7.10 4.32
CA GLU A 330 9.16 6.15 5.28
C GLU A 330 10.09 5.88 6.48
N THR A 331 11.38 6.18 6.35
CA THR A 331 12.34 6.07 7.46
C THR A 331 12.19 7.19 8.50
N ASN A 332 11.50 8.27 8.16
CA ASN A 332 11.25 9.39 9.07
C ASN A 332 10.12 9.02 10.07
N PRO A 333 10.33 9.11 11.39
CA PRO A 333 9.29 8.88 12.38
C PRO A 333 8.06 9.79 12.26
N ALA A 334 8.19 10.95 11.61
CA ALA A 334 7.11 11.88 11.33
C ALA A 334 6.32 11.52 10.06
N TRP A 335 6.79 10.58 9.24
CA TRP A 335 6.11 10.16 8.03
C TRP A 335 4.74 9.56 8.35
N ARG A 336 3.73 9.91 7.54
CA ARG A 336 2.40 9.34 7.64
C ARG A 336 1.93 8.91 6.25
N TRP A 337 1.18 7.82 6.23
CA TRP A 337 0.53 7.37 5.01
C TRP A 337 -0.56 8.34 4.55
N SER A 338 -0.63 8.55 3.25
CA SER A 338 -1.68 9.29 2.55
C SER A 338 -2.10 8.49 1.34
N PHE A 339 -3.41 8.27 1.17
CA PHE A 339 -3.96 7.57 0.00
C PHE A 339 -3.92 8.41 -1.29
N TYR A 340 -4.00 9.74 -1.15
CA TYR A 340 -4.22 10.63 -2.30
C TYR A 340 -2.94 11.02 -3.01
N GLN A 341 -1.87 11.25 -2.26
CA GLN A 341 -0.60 11.71 -2.79
C GLN A 341 0.58 11.15 -1.99
N PRO A 342 1.71 10.85 -2.66
CA PRO A 342 2.96 10.55 -1.99
C PRO A 342 3.41 11.71 -1.09
N TRP A 343 4.05 11.39 0.02
CA TRP A 343 4.66 12.38 0.89
C TRP A 343 5.82 13.06 0.15
N LYS A 344 5.84 14.40 0.12
CA LYS A 344 6.95 15.18 -0.43
C LYS A 344 7.65 15.90 0.71
N ASP A 345 8.93 15.59 0.90
CA ASP A 345 9.78 16.38 1.78
C ASP A 345 10.40 17.53 0.99
N LEU A 346 9.81 18.71 1.11
CA LEU A 346 10.27 19.93 0.41
C LEU A 346 11.61 20.44 0.93
N SER A 347 12.13 19.89 2.05
CA SER A 347 13.45 20.25 2.57
C SER A 347 14.61 19.54 1.86
N LEU A 348 14.30 18.60 0.96
CA LEU A 348 15.25 17.76 0.24
C LEU A 348 15.27 18.07 -1.27
N GLU A 349 15.23 19.34 -1.66
CA GLU A 349 15.44 19.76 -3.05
C GLU A 349 16.80 19.26 -3.55
N GLN A 350 16.80 18.60 -4.71
CA GLN A 350 17.96 18.00 -5.33
C GLN A 350 18.35 18.71 -6.61
N SER A 351 19.64 18.65 -6.93
CA SER A 351 20.08 18.92 -8.29
C SER A 351 19.61 17.81 -9.23
N GLU A 352 19.31 18.16 -10.49
CA GLU A 352 18.91 17.19 -11.53
C GLU A 352 19.96 16.07 -11.71
N THR A 353 21.24 16.38 -11.49
CA THR A 353 22.35 15.43 -11.57
C THR A 353 22.31 14.39 -10.46
N GLU A 354 22.05 14.80 -9.21
CA GLU A 354 21.93 13.87 -8.08
C GLU A 354 20.71 12.96 -8.23
N GLN A 355 19.60 13.51 -8.73
CA GLN A 355 18.39 12.73 -9.01
C GLN A 355 18.63 11.67 -10.08
N MET A 356 19.34 12.01 -11.16
CA MET A 356 19.69 11.08 -12.23
C MET A 356 20.62 9.97 -11.74
N GLU A 357 21.62 10.29 -10.93
CA GLU A 357 22.54 9.30 -10.33
C GLU A 357 21.81 8.35 -9.38
N GLU A 358 20.91 8.87 -8.53
CA GLU A 358 20.08 8.08 -7.63
C GLU A 358 19.14 7.14 -8.40
N GLU A 359 18.52 7.64 -9.47
CA GLU A 359 17.66 6.83 -10.35
C GLU A 359 18.46 5.71 -11.03
N GLN A 360 19.62 6.01 -11.61
CA GLN A 360 20.49 5.01 -12.24
C GLN A 360 20.96 3.95 -11.23
N ALA A 361 21.30 4.36 -10.01
CA ALA A 361 21.68 3.44 -8.94
C ALA A 361 20.51 2.50 -8.57
N CYS A 362 19.30 3.05 -8.45
CA CYS A 362 18.09 2.26 -8.20
C CYS A 362 17.82 1.26 -9.33
N GLN A 363 17.87 1.68 -10.59
CA GLN A 363 17.65 0.80 -11.74
C GLN A 363 18.68 -0.34 -11.80
N SER A 364 19.94 -0.04 -11.49
CA SER A 364 21.01 -1.04 -11.44
C SER A 364 20.76 -2.09 -10.34
N LEU A 365 20.30 -1.66 -9.17
CA LEU A 365 19.93 -2.58 -8.08
C LEU A 365 18.69 -3.42 -8.40
N LEU A 366 17.66 -2.84 -9.03
CA LEU A 366 16.49 -3.60 -9.48
C LEU A 366 16.89 -4.75 -10.40
N LEU A 367 17.82 -4.51 -11.32
CA LEU A 367 18.33 -5.54 -12.23
C LEU A 367 19.11 -6.63 -11.49
N LEU A 368 19.97 -6.25 -10.54
CA LEU A 368 20.69 -7.21 -9.69
C LEU A 368 19.73 -8.09 -8.89
N PHE A 369 18.71 -7.50 -8.24
CA PHE A 369 17.72 -8.26 -7.46
C PHE A 369 16.84 -9.15 -8.35
N SER A 370 16.45 -8.67 -9.53
CA SER A 370 15.69 -9.48 -10.50
C SER A 370 16.50 -10.69 -10.99
N ASN A 371 17.81 -10.56 -11.16
CA ASN A 371 18.68 -11.66 -11.56
C ASN A 371 18.84 -12.67 -10.41
N ALA A 372 19.04 -12.19 -9.19
CA ALA A 372 19.19 -13.04 -8.00
C ALA A 372 17.96 -13.92 -7.73
N LEU A 373 16.76 -13.46 -8.09
CA LEU A 373 15.51 -14.21 -7.94
C LEU A 373 15.24 -15.18 -9.11
N GLY A 374 16.29 -15.59 -9.84
CA GLY A 374 16.21 -16.64 -10.85
C GLY A 374 15.57 -16.21 -12.17
N GLY A 375 15.84 -14.97 -12.61
CA GLY A 375 15.26 -14.33 -13.79
C GLY A 375 14.78 -15.28 -14.90
N ARG A 376 13.46 -15.47 -14.98
CA ARG A 376 12.77 -15.64 -16.27
C ARG A 376 12.08 -14.32 -16.62
N PRO A 377 12.76 -13.40 -17.31
CA PRO A 377 12.20 -12.11 -17.67
C PRO A 377 11.60 -12.21 -19.07
N SER A 378 10.40 -12.75 -19.23
CA SER A 378 9.72 -12.71 -20.53
C SER A 378 9.19 -11.31 -20.90
N TYR A 379 9.32 -10.30 -20.00
CA TYR A 379 8.69 -8.99 -20.18
C TYR A 379 9.50 -7.78 -19.69
N LEU A 380 10.78 -7.93 -19.31
CA LEU A 380 11.67 -6.77 -19.16
C LEU A 380 12.26 -6.45 -20.54
N PRO A 381 12.15 -5.21 -21.07
CA PRO A 381 13.09 -4.74 -22.07
C PRO A 381 14.46 -4.69 -21.39
N ILE A 382 15.21 -5.78 -21.53
CA ILE A 382 16.59 -5.90 -21.08
C ILE A 382 17.39 -4.86 -21.87
N LEU A 383 17.84 -3.82 -21.18
CA LEU A 383 19.09 -3.17 -21.52
C LEU A 383 19.97 -3.39 -20.31
N SER A 384 20.78 -4.46 -20.32
CA SER A 384 21.87 -4.53 -19.35
C SER A 384 22.85 -3.40 -19.66
N HIS A 385 23.51 -2.88 -18.63
CA HIS A 385 24.57 -1.88 -18.79
C HIS A 385 25.70 -2.38 -19.71
N LYS A 386 25.91 -3.70 -19.78
CA LYS A 386 26.85 -4.34 -20.71
C LYS A 386 26.35 -4.36 -22.16
N ASP A 387 25.03 -4.47 -22.38
CA ASP A 387 24.46 -4.45 -23.73
C ASP A 387 24.48 -3.04 -24.33
N VAL A 388 24.31 -2.01 -23.50
CA VAL A 388 24.43 -0.60 -23.93
C VAL A 388 25.88 -0.26 -24.30
N GLU A 389 26.86 -0.73 -23.52
CA GLU A 389 28.29 -0.59 -23.86
C GLU A 389 28.73 -1.42 -25.08
N GLN A 390 28.11 -2.59 -25.30
CA GLN A 390 28.40 -3.47 -26.45
C GLN A 390 27.63 -3.12 -27.73
N SER A 391 26.53 -2.36 -27.65
CA SER A 391 25.67 -2.00 -28.79
C SER A 391 26.26 -0.97 -29.76
N GLY A 392 27.47 -0.46 -29.51
CA GLY A 392 28.11 0.55 -30.38
C GLY A 392 27.37 1.89 -30.45
N LEU A 393 26.29 2.08 -29.68
CA LEU A 393 25.42 3.27 -29.70
C LEU A 393 26.13 4.58 -29.33
N PHE A 394 27.37 4.52 -28.82
CA PHE A 394 28.22 5.68 -28.50
C PHE A 394 29.49 5.76 -29.37
N GLU A 395 29.63 4.96 -30.42
CA GLU A 395 30.76 5.12 -31.36
C GLU A 395 30.70 6.45 -32.10
N TRP A 396 29.51 6.88 -32.53
CA TRP A 396 29.33 8.17 -33.22
C TRP A 396 29.59 9.40 -32.32
N GLU A 397 29.36 9.30 -31.00
CA GLU A 397 29.71 10.35 -30.02
C GLU A 397 31.21 10.37 -29.67
N ARG A 398 31.93 9.25 -29.81
CA ARG A 398 33.40 9.21 -29.64
C ARG A 398 34.15 9.69 -30.88
N GLU A 399 33.63 9.45 -32.08
CA GLU A 399 34.27 9.92 -33.32
C GLU A 399 34.14 11.44 -33.52
N THR A 400 33.13 12.09 -32.94
CA THR A 400 32.96 13.54 -33.02
C THR A 400 33.98 14.33 -32.19
N PHE A 401 34.64 13.72 -31.20
CA PHE A 401 35.70 14.36 -30.40
C PHE A 401 37.13 14.06 -30.88
N ILE A 402 37.33 13.19 -31.87
CA ILE A 402 38.65 12.87 -32.43
C ILE A 402 38.86 13.53 -33.81
N GLY A 403 37.80 13.98 -34.48
CA GLY A 403 37.84 14.65 -35.79
C GLY A 403 38.22 16.14 -35.81
N SER A 404 38.87 16.69 -34.77
CA SER A 404 39.30 18.10 -34.76
C SER A 404 40.75 18.33 -34.30
N ARG A 405 41.65 17.40 -34.66
CA ARG A 405 43.10 17.68 -34.68
C ARG A 405 43.80 17.00 -35.86
N THR A 406 43.76 17.66 -37.01
CA THR A 406 44.87 17.76 -37.97
C THR A 406 44.82 19.11 -38.63
#